data_AF-A0A7W5GEJ7-F1
#
_entry.id   AF-A0A7W5GEJ7-F1
#
_cell.length_a   1.000
_cell.length_b   1.000
_cell.length_c   1.000
_cell.angle_alpha   90.00
_cell.angle_beta   90.00
_cell.angle_gamma   90.00
#
_symmetry.space_group_name_H-M   'P 1'
#
loop_
_entity.id
_entity.type
_entity.pdbx_description
1 polymer ?
#
loop_
_entity_poly.entity_id
_entity_poly.type
_entity_poly.pdbx_seq_one_letter_code
_entity_poly.pdbx_strand_id
1 'polypeptide(L)'
;MSDNTSGSDRVAARTDSYGDPVVEPKEDAHDVVGQAHEGLADAEAARRDAVDPQTAEAAWHEREQHEHDDAAAISDRRDHSAPVVHDASPIEPQTAPAAAPASSSADLDDEDARWAAYAASAEPERQSAPHTRHDDDARTTVSPVAETAVAAGTGAAVAGAGTSAATPASEEPTRAFGTPQPIFVQAPEAPRPRGNRGAAGAIGLLAAVAFAALYLAATLGLRLLTDGLQVAELGSAALSALTTWGLWVPTVAFFFGFWFLGALINRGRWGHWVVWGLVVGVIAWAGHLLGVLIAAPFWMITGRESADLLLNNVLAPLAIVAFVLGRELTIWFGAWVAARGRRVTELNAEAQREYERTLEAGPQLSQR
;
A
#
# COMPACT_ATOMS: atom_id res chain seq x y z
N MET A 1 -59.13 67.19 -31.20
CA MET A 1 -59.60 65.91 -31.77
C MET A 1 -58.50 64.88 -31.63
N SER A 2 -58.53 63.96 -30.67
CA SER A 2 -59.18 64.00 -29.35
C SER A 2 -58.54 62.91 -28.48
N ASP A 3 -58.07 63.32 -27.31
CA ASP A 3 -58.42 62.73 -26.01
C ASP A 3 -58.36 61.19 -25.86
N ASN A 4 -57.54 60.70 -24.92
CA ASN A 4 -58.05 60.58 -23.55
C ASN A 4 -56.95 60.53 -22.48
N THR A 5 -57.33 60.96 -21.27
CA THR A 5 -56.47 61.15 -20.08
C THR A 5 -57.00 60.28 -18.93
N SER A 6 -56.11 59.57 -18.24
CA SER A 6 -56.15 59.20 -16.80
C SER A 6 -54.89 58.36 -16.51
N GLY A 7 -54.14 58.54 -15.42
CA GLY A 7 -54.60 58.79 -14.05
C GLY A 7 -54.83 57.44 -13.35
N SER A 8 -54.28 57.15 -12.17
CA SER A 8 -53.60 58.00 -11.20
C SER A 8 -52.68 57.20 -10.25
N ASP A 9 -51.72 57.91 -9.68
CA ASP A 9 -50.91 57.62 -8.48
C ASP A 9 -51.61 56.79 -7.37
N ARG A 10 -50.87 55.87 -6.73
CA ARG A 10 -50.91 55.63 -5.27
C ARG A 10 -49.72 54.82 -4.74
N VAL A 11 -49.37 55.13 -3.48
CA VAL A 11 -48.21 54.66 -2.72
C VAL A 11 -48.60 53.53 -1.71
N ALA A 12 -47.66 52.62 -1.41
CA ALA A 12 -47.62 51.69 -0.26
C ALA A 12 -48.70 50.56 -0.18
N ALA A 13 -48.44 49.38 0.41
CA ALA A 13 -47.18 48.73 0.86
C ALA A 13 -47.37 47.21 1.11
N ARG A 14 -46.24 46.48 1.04
CA ARG A 14 -45.85 45.26 1.80
C ARG A 14 -46.80 44.04 1.90
N THR A 15 -46.32 42.92 1.32
CA THR A 15 -46.23 41.60 2.01
C THR A 15 -45.08 40.78 1.41
N ASP A 16 -44.27 40.15 2.26
CA ASP A 16 -43.25 39.16 1.87
C ASP A 16 -43.89 37.85 1.36
N SER A 17 -43.41 37.26 0.26
CA SER A 17 -43.39 35.79 0.08
C SER A 17 -42.63 35.33 -1.18
N TYR A 18 -41.75 34.33 -0.99
CA TYR A 18 -41.34 33.25 -1.92
C TYR A 18 -40.86 33.54 -3.36
N GLY A 19 -39.65 33.05 -3.65
CA GLY A 19 -39.30 32.48 -4.96
C GLY A 19 -38.72 33.44 -6.01
N ASP A 20 -37.43 33.72 -5.90
CA ASP A 20 -36.61 34.13 -7.06
C ASP A 20 -36.54 32.93 -8.04
N PRO A 21 -36.88 33.08 -9.34
CA PRO A 21 -36.84 31.95 -10.27
C PRO A 21 -35.41 31.48 -10.47
N VAL A 22 -35.13 30.24 -10.05
CA VAL A 22 -33.86 29.57 -10.30
C VAL A 22 -33.59 29.56 -11.80
N VAL A 23 -32.50 30.18 -12.22
CA VAL A 23 -31.97 30.00 -13.58
C VAL A 23 -31.43 28.57 -13.66
N GLU A 24 -32.20 27.69 -14.28
CA GLU A 24 -31.76 26.33 -14.60
C GLU A 24 -30.50 26.42 -15.47
N PRO A 25 -29.39 25.74 -15.11
CA PRO A 25 -28.27 25.58 -16.01
C PRO A 25 -28.76 24.82 -17.24
N LYS A 26 -28.54 25.38 -18.43
CA LYS A 26 -28.66 24.58 -19.65
C LYS A 26 -27.59 23.50 -19.58
N GLU A 27 -28.02 22.25 -19.60
CA GLU A 27 -27.11 21.13 -19.78
C GLU A 27 -26.50 21.23 -21.19
N ASP A 28 -25.21 21.56 -21.29
CA ASP A 28 -24.42 21.43 -22.51
C ASP A 28 -24.12 19.95 -22.83
N ALA A 29 -25.12 19.10 -22.67
CA ALA A 29 -25.13 17.73 -23.14
C ALA A 29 -25.70 17.70 -24.56
N HIS A 30 -25.09 16.88 -25.42
CA HIS A 30 -25.51 16.54 -26.79
C HIS A 30 -24.89 17.27 -28.00
N ASP A 31 -23.71 17.92 -27.89
CA ASP A 31 -22.83 18.04 -29.08
C ASP A 31 -21.88 16.84 -29.22
N VAL A 32 -22.48 15.67 -29.39
CA VAL A 32 -21.78 14.41 -29.69
C VAL A 32 -21.15 14.39 -31.09
N VAL A 33 -21.49 15.35 -31.96
CA VAL A 33 -20.98 15.43 -33.34
C VAL A 33 -19.68 16.24 -33.36
N GLY A 34 -19.61 17.38 -32.66
CA GLY A 34 -18.39 18.15 -32.44
C GLY A 34 -17.28 17.32 -31.81
N GLN A 35 -17.57 16.61 -30.71
CA GLN A 35 -16.61 15.72 -30.04
C GLN A 35 -16.12 14.56 -30.93
N ALA A 36 -16.98 14.02 -31.80
CA ALA A 36 -16.57 12.99 -32.76
C ALA A 36 -15.66 13.55 -33.86
N HIS A 37 -15.85 14.81 -34.27
CA HIS A 37 -14.99 15.48 -35.25
C HIS A 37 -13.63 15.90 -34.66
N GLU A 38 -13.57 16.35 -33.40
CA GLU A 38 -12.30 16.55 -32.69
C GLU A 38 -11.51 15.25 -32.58
N GLY A 39 -12.15 14.15 -32.16
CA GLY A 39 -11.50 12.83 -32.09
C GLY A 39 -10.96 12.32 -33.44
N LEU A 40 -11.62 12.66 -34.55
CA LEU A 40 -11.12 12.34 -35.89
C LEU A 40 -9.91 13.21 -36.28
N ALA A 41 -9.92 14.49 -35.93
CA ALA A 41 -8.80 15.41 -36.20
C ALA A 41 -7.54 15.05 -35.40
N ASP A 42 -7.71 14.64 -34.13
CA ASP A 42 -6.61 14.22 -33.26
C ASP A 42 -6.01 12.88 -33.72
N ALA A 43 -6.83 11.93 -34.18
CA ALA A 43 -6.37 10.69 -34.81
C ALA A 43 -5.64 10.92 -36.15
N GLU A 44 -6.10 11.88 -36.96
CA GLU A 44 -5.49 12.30 -38.23
C GLU A 44 -4.15 13.04 -38.01
N ALA A 45 -3.99 13.74 -36.88
CA ALA A 45 -2.73 14.33 -36.43
C ALA A 45 -1.75 13.26 -35.92
N ALA A 46 -2.20 12.36 -35.03
CA ALA A 46 -1.40 11.24 -34.54
C ALA A 46 -0.91 10.31 -35.67
N ARG A 47 -1.69 10.18 -36.76
CA ARG A 47 -1.28 9.44 -37.97
C ARG A 47 -0.20 10.17 -38.80
N ARG A 48 -0.11 11.50 -38.73
CA ARG A 48 0.96 12.28 -39.40
C ARG A 48 2.28 12.27 -38.63
N ASP A 49 2.20 12.26 -37.30
CA ASP A 49 3.39 12.19 -36.42
C ASP A 49 3.86 10.75 -36.12
N ALA A 50 3.20 9.75 -36.70
CA ALA A 50 3.61 8.36 -36.62
C ALA A 50 4.97 8.16 -37.34
N VAL A 51 6.01 7.89 -36.54
CA VAL A 51 7.35 7.53 -37.06
C VAL A 51 7.22 6.31 -37.98
N ASP A 52 7.82 6.42 -39.17
CA ASP A 52 7.85 5.33 -40.15
C ASP A 52 8.41 4.03 -39.51
N PRO A 53 7.76 2.87 -39.71
CA PRO A 53 8.12 1.63 -39.01
C PRO A 53 9.55 1.17 -39.32
N GLN A 54 10.06 1.38 -40.53
CA GLN A 54 11.45 1.01 -40.86
C GLN A 54 12.45 1.90 -40.14
N THR A 55 12.11 3.17 -39.96
CA THR A 55 12.90 4.14 -39.18
C THR A 55 12.89 3.79 -37.69
N ALA A 56 11.75 3.31 -37.17
CA ALA A 56 11.64 2.82 -35.80
C ALA A 56 12.44 1.51 -35.57
N GLU A 57 12.36 0.55 -36.50
CA GLU A 57 13.16 -0.69 -36.47
C GLU A 57 14.67 -0.41 -36.57
N ALA A 58 15.09 0.50 -37.45
CA ALA A 58 16.49 0.93 -37.55
C ALA A 58 17.01 1.53 -36.23
N ALA A 59 16.24 2.41 -35.59
CA ALA A 59 16.60 3.02 -34.30
C ALA A 59 16.55 2.01 -33.12
N TRP A 60 15.89 0.87 -33.28
CA TRP A 60 15.97 -0.25 -32.33
C TRP A 60 17.25 -1.06 -32.54
N HIS A 61 17.56 -1.44 -33.78
CA HIS A 61 18.78 -2.19 -34.09
C HIS A 61 20.07 -1.41 -33.81
N GLU A 62 20.08 -0.08 -34.01
CA GLU A 62 21.21 0.79 -33.65
C GLU A 62 21.46 0.77 -32.13
N ARG A 63 20.41 0.72 -31.31
CA ARG A 63 20.54 0.58 -29.85
C ARG A 63 21.03 -0.81 -29.44
N GLU A 64 20.49 -1.89 -30.04
CA GLU A 64 20.96 -3.25 -29.76
C GLU A 64 22.44 -3.44 -30.13
N GLN A 65 22.90 -2.85 -31.24
CA GLN A 65 24.31 -2.87 -31.63
C GLN A 65 25.18 -2.10 -30.63
N HIS A 66 24.77 -0.91 -30.19
CA HIS A 66 25.48 -0.16 -29.15
C HIS A 66 25.59 -0.93 -27.82
N GLU A 67 24.52 -1.57 -27.36
CA GLU A 67 24.57 -2.39 -26.14
C GLU A 67 25.47 -3.62 -26.28
N HIS A 68 25.51 -4.24 -27.47
CA HIS A 68 26.42 -5.34 -27.77
C HIS A 68 27.90 -4.91 -27.83
N ASP A 69 28.20 -3.77 -28.46
CA ASP A 69 29.57 -3.24 -28.56
C ASP A 69 30.09 -2.78 -27.19
N ASP A 70 29.26 -2.15 -26.35
CA ASP A 70 29.61 -1.82 -24.97
C ASP A 70 29.87 -3.09 -24.13
N ALA A 71 29.05 -4.14 -24.27
CA ALA A 71 29.26 -5.41 -23.59
C ALA A 71 30.54 -6.14 -24.04
N ALA A 72 30.90 -6.03 -25.33
CA ALA A 72 32.15 -6.54 -25.88
C ALA A 72 33.36 -5.77 -25.33
N ALA A 73 33.32 -4.43 -25.34
CA ALA A 73 34.38 -3.57 -24.80
C ALA A 73 34.60 -3.75 -23.29
N ILE A 74 33.54 -4.06 -22.54
CA ILE A 74 33.64 -4.41 -21.11
C ILE A 74 34.31 -5.79 -20.92
N SER A 75 34.12 -6.74 -21.84
CA SER A 75 34.76 -8.07 -21.75
C SER A 75 36.23 -8.02 -22.15
N ASP A 76 36.58 -7.32 -23.22
CA ASP A 76 37.97 -7.14 -23.68
C ASP A 76 38.84 -6.41 -22.63
N ARG A 77 38.23 -5.54 -21.82
CA ARG A 77 38.86 -4.92 -20.64
C ARG A 77 39.12 -5.87 -19.48
N ARG A 78 38.42 -7.01 -19.38
CA ARG A 78 38.68 -8.04 -18.35
C ARG A 78 39.80 -9.00 -18.75
N ASP A 79 39.99 -9.25 -20.04
CA ASP A 79 41.02 -10.16 -20.55
C ASP A 79 42.41 -9.50 -20.69
N HIS A 80 42.49 -8.17 -20.62
CA HIS A 80 43.76 -7.43 -20.54
C HIS A 80 44.41 -7.59 -19.16
N SER A 81 45.25 -8.62 -19.03
CA SER A 81 46.12 -8.83 -17.87
C SER A 81 47.05 -7.63 -17.62
N ALA A 82 47.19 -7.24 -16.35
CA ALA A 82 47.97 -6.06 -15.96
C ALA A 82 49.47 -6.20 -16.29
N PRO A 83 50.17 -5.11 -16.65
CA PRO A 83 51.59 -5.17 -16.99
C PRO A 83 52.44 -5.54 -15.77
N VAL A 84 53.09 -6.70 -15.83
CA VAL A 84 54.03 -7.18 -14.81
C VAL A 84 55.27 -6.30 -14.79
N VAL A 85 55.47 -5.57 -13.68
CA VAL A 85 56.74 -4.90 -13.38
C VAL A 85 57.69 -5.93 -12.77
N HIS A 86 58.81 -6.20 -13.44
CA HIS A 86 59.88 -7.04 -12.91
C HIS A 86 60.96 -6.18 -12.24
N ASP A 87 61.22 -6.42 -10.95
CA ASP A 87 62.53 -6.18 -10.32
C ASP A 87 62.79 -7.23 -9.22
N ALA A 88 64.06 -7.43 -8.86
CA ALA A 88 64.61 -8.56 -8.09
C ALA A 88 64.24 -8.53 -6.57
N SER A 89 64.45 -9.57 -5.73
CA SER A 89 65.36 -10.73 -5.76
C SER A 89 64.84 -11.87 -4.83
N PRO A 90 65.42 -13.09 -4.81
CA PRO A 90 64.79 -14.29 -4.21
C PRO A 90 65.16 -14.59 -2.75
N ILE A 91 64.24 -15.23 -2.02
CA ILE A 91 64.47 -15.93 -0.73
C ILE A 91 63.73 -17.29 -0.78
N GLU A 92 64.41 -18.37 -0.40
CA GLU A 92 63.88 -19.75 -0.40
C GLU A 92 63.15 -20.14 0.91
N PRO A 93 62.36 -21.25 0.92
CA PRO A 93 61.11 -21.31 1.70
C PRO A 93 61.21 -21.95 3.09
N GLN A 94 60.20 -21.66 3.92
CA GLN A 94 59.82 -22.47 5.08
C GLN A 94 58.38 -23.00 4.93
N THR A 95 58.11 -24.16 5.52
CA THR A 95 57.04 -25.07 5.07
C THR A 95 55.89 -25.22 6.06
N ALA A 96 54.66 -25.29 5.51
CA ALA A 96 53.42 -25.85 6.08
C ALA A 96 52.59 -25.00 7.09
N PRO A 97 51.26 -25.26 7.22
CA PRO A 97 50.39 -26.16 6.43
C PRO A 97 49.21 -25.45 5.70
N ALA A 98 48.46 -26.25 4.93
CA ALA A 98 47.42 -25.83 3.99
C ALA A 98 46.22 -25.05 4.58
N ALA A 99 45.72 -24.10 3.78
CA ALA A 99 44.38 -23.51 3.90
C ALA A 99 43.53 -23.86 2.65
N ALA A 100 42.22 -23.97 2.84
CA ALA A 100 41.24 -24.40 1.83
C ALA A 100 40.94 -23.30 0.79
N PRO A 101 40.26 -23.58 -0.35
CA PRO A 101 40.12 -22.61 -1.44
C PRO A 101 39.23 -21.43 -1.05
N ALA A 102 39.64 -20.23 -1.46
CA ALA A 102 38.88 -19.00 -1.25
C ALA A 102 37.67 -18.96 -2.19
N SER A 103 36.48 -19.23 -1.65
CA SER A 103 35.21 -18.82 -2.26
C SER A 103 35.04 -17.31 -2.10
N SER A 104 34.50 -16.65 -3.13
CA SER A 104 34.28 -15.20 -3.15
C SER A 104 33.25 -14.74 -2.12
N SER A 105 33.72 -14.30 -0.95
CA SER A 105 32.94 -13.52 0.02
C SER A 105 33.17 -12.02 -0.23
N ALA A 106 32.36 -11.45 -1.11
CA ALA A 106 32.21 -10.00 -1.24
C ALA A 106 30.81 -9.61 -0.75
N ASP A 107 30.74 -8.54 0.04
CA ASP A 107 29.57 -7.73 0.35
C ASP A 107 28.36 -8.44 1.02
N LEU A 108 28.60 -9.09 2.17
CA LEU A 108 27.55 -9.36 3.17
C LEU A 108 27.74 -8.56 4.46
N ASP A 109 28.99 -8.36 4.91
CA ASP A 109 29.30 -7.60 6.13
C ASP A 109 28.88 -6.11 6.03
N ASP A 110 28.94 -5.53 4.81
CA ASP A 110 28.52 -4.15 4.53
C ASP A 110 26.99 -3.97 4.53
N GLU A 111 26.20 -5.01 4.20
CA GLU A 111 24.74 -4.97 4.37
C GLU A 111 24.38 -4.99 5.86
N ASP A 112 24.92 -5.94 6.64
CA ASP A 112 24.61 -6.06 8.07
C ASP A 112 25.00 -4.81 8.87
N ALA A 113 26.14 -4.18 8.55
CA ALA A 113 26.53 -2.90 9.13
C ALA A 113 25.51 -1.78 8.81
N ARG A 114 24.92 -1.80 7.61
CA ARG A 114 23.93 -0.82 7.13
C ARG A 114 22.55 -1.03 7.78
N TRP A 115 22.15 -2.29 7.98
CA TRP A 115 20.95 -2.64 8.75
C TRP A 115 21.10 -2.31 10.24
N ALA A 116 22.27 -2.54 10.83
CA ALA A 116 22.58 -2.16 12.21
C ALA A 116 22.53 -0.63 12.43
N ALA A 117 23.09 0.16 11.49
CA ALA A 117 23.01 1.62 11.54
C ALA A 117 21.56 2.12 11.41
N TYR A 118 20.76 1.51 10.53
CA TYR A 118 19.33 1.83 10.39
C TYR A 118 18.55 1.51 11.69
N ALA A 119 18.78 0.33 12.29
CA ALA A 119 18.15 -0.06 13.55
C ALA A 119 18.55 0.84 14.73
N ALA A 120 19.81 1.30 14.79
CA ALA A 120 20.28 2.24 15.81
C ALA A 120 19.71 3.67 15.63
N SER A 121 19.30 4.04 14.41
CA SER A 121 18.65 5.33 14.13
C SER A 121 17.14 5.37 14.42
N ALA A 122 16.54 4.24 14.79
CA ALA A 122 15.15 4.17 15.23
C ALA A 122 15.05 4.50 16.73
N GLU A 123 14.79 5.78 17.05
CA GLU A 123 14.47 6.23 18.40
C GLU A 123 13.30 5.38 18.97
N PRO A 124 13.45 4.75 20.16
CA PRO A 124 12.37 3.95 20.72
C PRO A 124 11.20 4.85 21.13
N GLU A 125 9.99 4.53 20.67
CA GLU A 125 8.78 5.21 21.13
C GLU A 125 8.70 5.15 22.66
N ARG A 126 8.67 6.32 23.31
CA ARG A 126 8.40 6.41 24.75
C ARG A 126 6.95 6.05 25.01
N GLN A 127 6.69 4.76 25.18
CA GLN A 127 5.41 4.23 25.63
C GLN A 127 5.09 4.85 27.00
N SER A 128 4.03 5.67 27.06
CA SER A 128 3.62 6.35 28.29
C SER A 128 3.34 5.37 29.42
N ALA A 129 4.11 5.46 30.51
CA ALA A 129 3.92 4.64 31.69
C ALA A 129 2.59 4.97 32.41
N PRO A 130 1.77 3.97 32.78
CA PRO A 130 0.60 4.22 33.61
C PRO A 130 1.03 4.63 35.02
N HIS A 131 0.50 5.74 35.52
CA HIS A 131 0.77 6.20 36.89
C HIS A 131 0.08 5.29 37.92
N THR A 132 0.83 4.37 38.52
CA THR A 132 0.45 3.74 39.80
C THR A 132 0.94 4.60 40.95
N ARG A 133 0.00 5.27 41.65
CA ARG A 133 0.28 5.98 42.91
C ARG A 133 0.74 4.95 43.95
N HIS A 134 1.95 5.14 44.49
CA HIS A 134 2.43 4.43 45.67
C HIS A 134 2.00 5.25 46.89
N ASP A 135 1.03 4.74 47.65
CA ASP A 135 0.82 5.13 49.04
C ASP A 135 1.43 4.01 49.88
N ASP A 136 2.43 4.36 50.69
CA ASP A 136 3.19 3.42 51.51
C ASP A 136 3.16 3.91 52.96
N ASP A 137 2.36 3.28 53.81
CA ASP A 137 2.63 3.24 55.24
C ASP A 137 1.95 2.04 55.91
N ALA A 138 2.70 1.30 56.72
CA ALA A 138 2.30 -0.01 57.23
C ALA A 138 2.06 0.01 58.74
N ARG A 139 0.89 -0.47 59.20
CA ARG A 139 0.78 -1.09 60.54
C ARG A 139 -0.37 -2.09 60.71
N THR A 140 -0.01 -3.23 61.28
CA THR A 140 -0.81 -4.36 61.77
C THR A 140 -1.99 -3.95 62.69
N THR A 141 -3.18 -4.56 62.54
CA THR A 141 -3.85 -5.47 63.53
C THR A 141 -5.35 -5.75 63.24
N VAL A 142 -5.75 -7.03 63.37
CA VAL A 142 -7.02 -7.57 63.93
C VAL A 142 -8.39 -7.08 63.38
N SER A 143 -9.19 -8.04 62.90
CA SER A 143 -10.66 -7.93 62.69
C SER A 143 -11.40 -8.21 64.01
N PRO A 144 -12.49 -7.50 64.38
CA PRO A 144 -13.83 -7.98 64.00
C PRO A 144 -14.98 -6.92 63.86
N VAL A 145 -15.97 -7.26 63.02
CA VAL A 145 -17.45 -7.15 63.23
C VAL A 145 -18.18 -5.79 63.46
N ALA A 146 -19.23 -5.60 62.64
CA ALA A 146 -20.52 -4.92 62.84
C ALA A 146 -20.77 -3.39 62.62
N GLU A 147 -21.88 -3.17 61.89
CA GLU A 147 -22.94 -2.15 62.00
C GLU A 147 -22.71 -0.63 61.84
N THR A 148 -23.42 -0.08 60.84
CA THR A 148 -24.48 0.94 60.96
C THR A 148 -24.24 2.19 61.82
N ALA A 149 -24.18 3.38 61.20
CA ALA A 149 -25.03 4.53 61.57
C ALA A 149 -24.88 5.74 60.61
N VAL A 150 -25.88 6.63 60.68
CA VAL A 150 -26.07 7.85 59.88
C VAL A 150 -25.83 9.08 60.78
N ALA A 151 -25.51 10.23 60.17
CA ALA A 151 -26.04 11.58 60.49
C ALA A 151 -25.01 12.71 60.64
N ALA A 152 -25.46 13.87 60.17
CA ALA A 152 -24.81 15.18 60.18
C ALA A 152 -24.59 15.79 61.59
N GLY A 153 -23.70 16.78 61.68
CA GLY A 153 -23.51 17.60 62.88
C GLY A 153 -22.90 18.97 62.56
N THR A 154 -23.64 20.05 62.84
CA THR A 154 -23.30 21.47 62.60
C THR A 154 -22.72 22.19 63.82
N GLY A 155 -21.96 23.28 63.61
CA GLY A 155 -21.61 24.30 64.63
C GLY A 155 -20.10 24.63 64.64
N ALA A 156 -19.62 25.87 64.44
CA ALA A 156 -19.79 27.12 65.21
C ALA A 156 -19.01 27.13 66.56
N ALA A 157 -18.33 28.19 67.03
CA ALA A 157 -17.84 29.46 66.43
C ALA A 157 -16.93 30.25 67.45
N VAL A 158 -16.41 31.41 67.02
CA VAL A 158 -16.00 32.64 67.79
C VAL A 158 -14.64 32.76 68.55
N ALA A 159 -13.96 33.91 68.29
CA ALA A 159 -12.97 34.69 69.10
C ALA A 159 -11.62 34.06 69.52
N GLY A 160 -10.47 34.77 69.64
CA GLY A 160 -10.10 36.20 69.46
C GLY A 160 -8.71 36.46 70.13
N ALA A 161 -8.06 37.65 70.12
CA ALA A 161 -8.18 38.90 69.37
C ALA A 161 -6.94 39.84 69.67
N GLY A 162 -6.62 40.80 68.78
CA GLY A 162 -5.64 41.90 69.02
C GLY A 162 -4.31 41.84 68.23
N THR A 163 -3.61 42.94 67.88
CA THR A 163 -3.88 44.39 68.05
C THR A 163 -3.16 45.21 66.96
N SER A 164 -3.70 46.41 66.67
CA SER A 164 -3.46 47.36 65.58
C SER A 164 -2.05 47.88 65.24
N ALA A 165 -1.97 48.32 63.97
CA ALA A 165 -1.43 49.60 63.46
C ALA A 165 0.06 49.74 63.03
N ALA A 166 0.25 49.92 61.71
CA ALA A 166 0.83 51.15 61.13
C ALA A 166 0.50 51.28 59.62
N THR A 167 0.12 52.47 59.16
CA THR A 167 -0.01 52.88 57.74
C THR A 167 0.52 54.31 57.65
N PRO A 168 1.52 54.60 56.80
CA PRO A 168 1.27 55.12 55.44
C PRO A 168 2.24 54.48 54.40
N ALA A 169 2.22 54.75 53.09
CA ALA A 169 1.59 55.81 52.29
C ALA A 169 1.17 55.28 50.89
N SER A 170 0.61 56.15 50.04
CA SER A 170 0.11 55.84 48.69
C SER A 170 1.18 55.39 47.70
N GLU A 171 0.84 54.40 46.86
CA GLU A 171 1.30 54.29 45.47
C GLU A 171 0.09 54.09 44.55
N GLU A 172 0.19 54.58 43.31
CA GLU A 172 -0.90 54.58 42.33
C GLU A 172 -1.31 53.16 41.88
N PRO A 173 -2.57 52.96 41.45
CA PRO A 173 -2.99 51.71 40.83
C PRO A 173 -2.35 51.59 39.44
N THR A 174 -1.11 51.11 39.38
CA THR A 174 -0.48 50.69 38.13
C THR A 174 -1.35 49.58 37.53
N ARG A 175 -2.14 49.95 36.53
CA ARG A 175 -2.96 49.04 35.74
C ARG A 175 -2.01 48.02 35.11
N ALA A 176 -1.95 46.82 35.68
CA ALA A 176 -1.22 45.71 35.12
C ALA A 176 -1.78 45.44 33.71
N PHE A 177 -1.02 45.82 32.69
CA PHE A 177 -1.30 45.44 31.32
C PHE A 177 -1.22 43.92 31.27
N GLY A 178 -2.34 43.26 31.00
CA GLY A 178 -2.37 41.81 30.88
C GLY A 178 -1.35 41.37 29.84
N THR A 179 -0.37 40.57 30.26
CA THR A 179 0.56 39.92 29.34
C THR A 179 -0.26 39.18 28.28
N PRO A 180 0.05 39.34 26.98
CA PRO A 180 -0.68 38.64 25.93
C PRO A 180 -0.65 37.14 26.22
N GLN A 181 -1.80 36.53 26.45
CA GLN A 181 -1.83 35.08 26.63
C GLN A 181 -1.44 34.44 25.29
N PRO A 182 -0.42 33.58 25.26
CA PRO A 182 0.04 32.97 24.02
C PRO A 182 -1.09 32.10 23.45
N ILE A 183 -1.58 32.49 22.28
CA ILE A 183 -2.52 31.68 21.51
C ILE A 183 -1.73 30.49 20.97
N PHE A 184 -1.94 29.32 21.59
CA PHE A 184 -1.42 28.05 21.08
C PHE A 184 -2.18 27.65 19.82
N VAL A 185 -1.74 28.19 18.68
CA VAL A 185 -2.09 27.63 17.37
C VAL A 185 -1.61 26.18 17.33
N GLN A 186 -2.53 25.26 17.07
CA GLN A 186 -2.17 23.86 16.87
C GLN A 186 -1.25 23.77 15.65
N ALA A 187 -0.09 23.13 15.79
CA ALA A 187 0.79 22.89 14.66
C ALA A 187 0.07 22.05 13.59
N PRO A 188 0.33 22.26 12.29
CA PRO A 188 -0.20 21.39 11.24
C PRO A 188 0.08 19.91 11.56
N GLU A 189 -0.93 19.03 11.45
CA GLU A 189 -0.73 17.60 11.64
C GLU A 189 0.03 17.01 10.44
N ALA A 190 1.05 16.19 10.69
CA ALA A 190 1.84 15.57 9.64
C ALA A 190 0.96 14.64 8.76
N PRO A 191 1.14 14.65 7.42
CA PRO A 191 0.32 13.87 6.50
C PRO A 191 0.54 12.37 6.70
N ARG A 192 -0.53 11.63 7.00
CA ARG A 192 -0.45 10.18 7.21
C ARG A 192 -0.17 9.46 5.88
N PRO A 193 0.90 8.64 5.76
CA PRO A 193 1.27 8.02 4.49
C PRO A 193 0.22 7.00 4.03
N ARG A 194 -0.26 7.14 2.79
CA ARG A 194 -1.22 6.19 2.20
C ARG A 194 -0.53 4.86 1.86
N GLY A 195 -1.12 3.74 2.26
CA GLY A 195 -0.61 2.39 2.00
C GLY A 195 -1.23 1.73 0.76
N ASN A 196 -0.46 0.89 0.05
CA ASN A 196 -0.91 0.20 -1.17
C ASN A 196 -1.56 -1.18 -0.89
N ARG A 197 -1.42 -1.72 0.33
CA ARG A 197 -1.86 -3.09 0.71
C ARG A 197 -3.32 -3.40 0.37
N GLY A 198 -4.25 -2.48 0.63
CA GLY A 198 -5.67 -2.67 0.31
C GLY A 198 -5.94 -2.74 -1.20
N ALA A 199 -5.25 -1.91 -1.99
CA ALA A 199 -5.34 -1.95 -3.45
C ALA A 199 -4.71 -3.24 -4.02
N ALA A 200 -3.61 -3.72 -3.45
CA ALA A 200 -3.02 -5.01 -3.81
C ALA A 200 -3.99 -6.18 -3.58
N GLY A 201 -4.76 -6.18 -2.48
CA GLY A 201 -5.81 -7.17 -2.24
C GLY A 201 -6.98 -7.09 -3.22
N ALA A 202 -7.46 -5.88 -3.54
CA ALA A 202 -8.52 -5.69 -4.53
C ALA A 202 -8.10 -6.14 -5.94
N ILE A 203 -6.87 -5.82 -6.34
CA ILE A 203 -6.28 -6.29 -7.61
C ILE A 203 -6.07 -7.81 -7.58
N GLY A 204 -5.65 -8.37 -6.45
CA GLY A 204 -5.53 -9.82 -6.25
C GLY A 204 -6.86 -10.57 -6.36
N LEU A 205 -7.97 -9.95 -5.96
CA LEU A 205 -9.30 -10.53 -6.15
C LEU A 205 -9.68 -10.60 -7.64
N LEU A 206 -9.38 -9.56 -8.41
CA LEU A 206 -9.55 -9.57 -9.88
C LEU A 206 -8.65 -10.63 -10.53
N ALA A 207 -7.39 -10.74 -10.09
CA ALA A 207 -6.47 -11.78 -10.54
C ALA A 207 -7.01 -13.19 -10.22
N ALA A 208 -7.66 -13.39 -9.07
CA ALA A 208 -8.25 -14.66 -8.67
C ALA A 208 -9.49 -15.03 -9.50
N VAL A 209 -10.31 -14.04 -9.87
CA VAL A 209 -11.42 -14.25 -10.83
C VAL A 209 -10.87 -14.64 -12.21
N ALA A 210 -9.79 -13.99 -12.68
CA ALA A 210 -9.12 -14.36 -13.92
C ALA A 210 -8.50 -15.77 -13.85
N PHE A 211 -7.86 -16.13 -12.73
CA PHE A 211 -7.35 -17.48 -12.47
C PHE A 211 -8.49 -18.51 -12.55
N ALA A 212 -9.60 -18.28 -11.85
CA ALA A 212 -10.75 -19.19 -11.84
C ALA A 212 -11.31 -19.41 -13.25
N ALA A 213 -11.47 -18.33 -14.03
CA ALA A 213 -11.98 -18.40 -15.40
C ALA A 213 -11.03 -19.18 -16.33
N LEU A 214 -9.72 -18.91 -16.28
CA LEU A 214 -8.73 -19.59 -17.11
C LEU A 214 -8.54 -21.07 -16.71
N TYR A 215 -8.54 -21.35 -15.40
CA TYR A 215 -8.42 -22.71 -14.88
C TYR A 215 -9.68 -23.54 -15.14
N LEU A 216 -10.87 -22.93 -15.08
CA LEU A 216 -12.12 -23.54 -15.54
C LEU A 216 -12.08 -23.83 -17.04
N ALA A 217 -11.63 -22.87 -17.86
CA ALA A 217 -11.50 -23.06 -19.31
C ALA A 217 -10.53 -24.21 -19.64
N ALA A 218 -9.39 -24.30 -18.94
CA ALA A 218 -8.46 -25.42 -19.07
C ALA A 218 -9.06 -26.76 -18.62
N THR A 219 -9.87 -26.76 -17.55
CA THR A 219 -10.59 -27.95 -17.08
C THR A 219 -11.60 -28.44 -18.12
N LEU A 220 -12.43 -27.54 -18.67
CA LEU A 220 -13.40 -27.87 -19.71
C LEU A 220 -12.72 -28.28 -21.02
N GLY A 221 -11.65 -27.59 -21.40
CA GLY A 221 -10.83 -27.93 -22.57
C GLY A 221 -10.22 -29.33 -22.46
N LEU A 222 -9.63 -29.66 -21.31
CA LEU A 222 -9.08 -31.01 -21.10
C LEU A 222 -10.17 -32.07 -21.21
N ARG A 223 -11.34 -31.88 -20.58
CA ARG A 223 -12.49 -32.80 -20.69
C ARG A 223 -13.03 -32.95 -22.12
N LEU A 224 -12.95 -31.89 -22.94
CA LEU A 224 -13.28 -31.94 -24.36
C LEU A 224 -12.29 -32.81 -25.16
N LEU A 225 -11.02 -32.83 -24.75
CA LEU A 225 -9.95 -33.60 -25.38
C LEU A 225 -9.84 -35.05 -24.89
N THR A 226 -10.11 -35.32 -23.60
CA THR A 226 -9.86 -36.64 -22.96
C THR A 226 -11.13 -37.42 -22.63
N ASP A 227 -12.21 -36.74 -22.23
CA ASP A 227 -13.38 -37.38 -21.61
C ASP A 227 -14.58 -37.46 -22.57
N GLY A 228 -14.44 -36.95 -23.79
CA GLY A 228 -15.49 -36.95 -24.81
C GLY A 228 -16.64 -35.98 -24.53
N LEU A 229 -16.41 -34.95 -23.70
CA LEU A 229 -17.41 -33.90 -23.43
C LEU A 229 -17.87 -33.26 -24.74
N GLN A 230 -19.18 -33.08 -24.94
CA GLN A 230 -19.70 -32.44 -26.15
C GLN A 230 -19.76 -30.91 -26.00
N VAL A 231 -19.55 -30.19 -27.10
CA VAL A 231 -19.65 -28.72 -27.15
C VAL A 231 -21.05 -28.23 -26.69
N ALA A 232 -22.11 -29.00 -26.98
CA ALA A 232 -23.47 -28.71 -26.52
C ALA A 232 -23.63 -28.79 -24.99
N GLU A 233 -22.76 -29.52 -24.29
CA GLU A 233 -22.79 -29.74 -22.83
C GLU A 233 -21.87 -28.78 -22.06
N LEU A 234 -21.11 -27.92 -22.75
CA LEU A 234 -20.17 -26.98 -22.12
C LEU A 234 -20.84 -26.10 -21.05
N GLY A 235 -22.08 -25.64 -21.28
CA GLY A 235 -22.81 -24.80 -20.33
C GLY A 235 -23.17 -25.51 -19.02
N SER A 236 -23.66 -26.75 -19.10
CA SER A 236 -23.99 -27.55 -17.91
C SER A 236 -22.72 -28.07 -17.22
N ALA A 237 -21.70 -28.45 -17.98
CA ALA A 237 -20.39 -28.84 -17.44
C ALA A 237 -19.69 -27.70 -16.70
N ALA A 238 -19.77 -26.46 -17.22
CA ALA A 238 -19.27 -25.26 -16.54
C ALA A 238 -20.01 -25.01 -15.23
N LEU A 239 -21.35 -25.04 -15.23
CA LEU A 239 -22.16 -24.88 -14.02
C LEU A 239 -21.86 -25.96 -12.96
N SER A 240 -21.62 -27.20 -13.38
CA SER A 240 -21.22 -28.29 -12.48
C SER A 240 -19.80 -28.13 -11.95
N ALA A 241 -18.87 -27.57 -12.73
CA ALA A 241 -17.51 -27.30 -12.26
C ALA A 241 -17.50 -26.16 -11.23
N LEU A 242 -18.40 -25.18 -11.36
CA LEU A 242 -18.59 -24.08 -10.39
C LEU A 242 -19.01 -24.55 -8.99
N THR A 243 -19.57 -25.75 -8.81
CA THR A 243 -19.92 -26.30 -7.50
C THR A 243 -18.84 -27.24 -6.92
N THR A 244 -17.70 -27.40 -7.61
CA THR A 244 -16.69 -28.40 -7.29
C THR A 244 -15.47 -27.81 -6.55
N TRP A 245 -15.02 -28.46 -5.48
CA TRP A 245 -13.83 -28.05 -4.72
C TRP A 245 -12.55 -27.93 -5.56
N GLY A 246 -12.38 -28.79 -6.58
CA GLY A 246 -11.25 -28.75 -7.50
C GLY A 246 -11.07 -27.46 -8.31
N LEU A 247 -12.10 -26.60 -8.40
CA LEU A 247 -12.00 -25.23 -8.94
C LEU A 247 -11.62 -24.23 -7.84
N TRP A 248 -12.33 -24.27 -6.71
CA TRP A 248 -12.21 -23.25 -5.67
C TRP A 248 -10.95 -23.36 -4.82
N VAL A 249 -10.48 -24.56 -4.49
CA VAL A 249 -9.27 -24.74 -3.66
C VAL A 249 -8.01 -24.14 -4.30
N PRO A 250 -7.65 -24.44 -5.58
CA PRO A 250 -6.52 -23.76 -6.23
C PRO A 250 -6.75 -22.25 -6.41
N THR A 251 -7.99 -21.81 -6.70
CA THR A 251 -8.33 -20.38 -6.83
C THR A 251 -8.10 -19.61 -5.53
N VAL A 252 -8.54 -20.17 -4.39
CA VAL A 252 -8.39 -19.56 -3.07
C VAL A 252 -6.94 -19.61 -2.60
N ALA A 253 -6.22 -20.70 -2.87
CA ALA A 253 -4.79 -20.79 -2.61
C ALA A 253 -4.00 -19.73 -3.40
N PHE A 254 -4.28 -19.57 -4.70
CA PHE A 254 -3.72 -18.51 -5.54
C PHE A 254 -4.01 -17.12 -4.96
N PHE A 255 -5.27 -16.83 -4.59
CA PHE A 255 -5.66 -15.54 -4.00
C PHE A 255 -4.85 -15.24 -2.73
N PHE A 256 -4.75 -16.18 -1.80
CA PHE A 256 -3.97 -15.99 -0.58
C PHE A 256 -2.48 -15.84 -0.85
N GLY A 257 -1.91 -16.63 -1.78
CA GLY A 257 -0.52 -16.49 -2.20
C GLY A 257 -0.22 -15.10 -2.77
N PHE A 258 -1.05 -14.63 -3.71
CA PHE A 258 -0.93 -13.29 -4.31
C PHE A 258 -1.13 -12.18 -3.27
N TRP A 259 -2.15 -12.30 -2.41
CA TRP A 259 -2.46 -11.30 -1.39
C TRP A 259 -1.34 -11.19 -0.34
N PHE A 260 -0.85 -12.31 0.17
CA PHE A 260 0.28 -12.35 1.10
C PHE A 260 1.53 -11.73 0.46
N LEU A 261 1.79 -12.07 -0.81
CA LEU A 261 2.90 -11.50 -1.55
C LEU A 261 2.77 -9.97 -1.71
N GLY A 262 1.58 -9.48 -2.07
CA GLY A 262 1.30 -8.05 -2.18
C GLY A 262 1.34 -7.28 -0.85
N ALA A 263 1.03 -7.95 0.27
CA ALA A 263 1.19 -7.39 1.61
C ALA A 263 2.67 -7.20 2.00
N LEU A 264 3.53 -8.11 1.54
CA LEU A 264 4.98 -8.12 1.76
C LEU A 264 5.72 -7.14 0.82
N ILE A 265 5.46 -7.20 -0.49
CA ILE A 265 6.13 -6.40 -1.55
C ILE A 265 5.50 -4.99 -1.68
N ASN A 266 5.04 -4.39 -0.57
CA ASN A 266 4.25 -3.15 -0.56
C ASN A 266 4.91 -1.92 -1.24
N ARG A 267 6.23 -1.94 -1.51
CA ARG A 267 6.97 -0.91 -2.28
C ARG A 267 7.92 -1.48 -3.35
N GLY A 268 7.80 -2.77 -3.68
CA GLY A 268 8.81 -3.46 -4.50
C GLY A 268 8.81 -3.05 -5.97
N ARG A 269 10.00 -3.06 -6.59
CA ARG A 269 10.17 -2.99 -8.06
C ARG A 269 9.47 -4.20 -8.70
N TRP A 270 9.01 -4.05 -9.95
CA TRP A 270 8.31 -5.10 -10.70
C TRP A 270 9.05 -6.45 -10.70
N GLY A 271 10.39 -6.45 -10.77
CA GLY A 271 11.20 -7.67 -10.73
C GLY A 271 10.97 -8.57 -9.50
N HIS A 272 10.57 -8.03 -8.33
CA HIS A 272 10.23 -8.89 -7.19
C HIS A 272 8.95 -9.71 -7.43
N TRP A 273 7.98 -9.19 -8.19
CA TRP A 273 6.80 -9.96 -8.60
C TRP A 273 7.13 -11.07 -9.60
N VAL A 274 8.20 -10.90 -10.39
CA VAL A 274 8.71 -11.94 -11.31
C VAL A 274 9.38 -13.07 -10.54
N VAL A 275 10.27 -12.75 -9.60
CA VAL A 275 10.99 -13.75 -8.79
C VAL A 275 10.03 -14.48 -7.85
N TRP A 276 9.27 -13.74 -7.03
CA TRP A 276 8.38 -14.34 -6.03
C TRP A 276 7.06 -14.84 -6.62
N GLY A 277 6.70 -14.46 -7.86
CA GLY A 277 5.58 -15.06 -8.59
C GLY A 277 5.74 -16.57 -8.80
N LEU A 278 6.97 -17.08 -8.80
CA LEU A 278 7.25 -18.51 -8.77
C LEU A 278 6.64 -19.20 -7.54
N VAL A 279 6.75 -18.57 -6.35
CA VAL A 279 6.20 -19.09 -5.10
C VAL A 279 4.67 -19.11 -5.15
N VAL A 280 4.04 -18.09 -5.74
CA VAL A 280 2.57 -18.09 -5.93
C VAL A 280 2.12 -19.17 -6.92
N GLY A 281 2.91 -19.46 -7.96
CA GLY A 281 2.73 -20.63 -8.83
C GLY A 281 2.78 -21.95 -8.05
N VAL A 282 3.77 -22.13 -7.17
CA VAL A 282 3.86 -23.31 -6.28
C VAL A 282 2.68 -23.40 -5.32
N ILE A 283 2.20 -22.27 -4.77
CA ILE A 283 1.01 -22.25 -3.90
C ILE A 283 -0.25 -22.64 -4.67
N ALA A 284 -0.44 -22.17 -5.91
CA ALA A 284 -1.56 -22.54 -6.77
C ALA A 284 -1.54 -24.03 -7.14
N TRP A 285 -0.36 -24.59 -7.44
CA TRP A 285 -0.14 -26.03 -7.65
C TRP A 285 -0.43 -26.87 -6.39
N ALA A 286 0.04 -26.43 -5.21
CA ALA A 286 -0.29 -27.08 -3.95
C ALA A 286 -1.80 -27.02 -3.65
N GLY A 287 -2.45 -25.91 -4.01
CA GLY A 287 -3.91 -25.76 -3.96
C GLY A 287 -4.65 -26.71 -4.91
N HIS A 288 -4.11 -27.00 -6.09
CA HIS A 288 -4.66 -28.03 -6.98
C HIS A 288 -4.59 -29.41 -6.31
N LEU A 289 -3.42 -29.80 -5.80
CA LEU A 289 -3.23 -31.08 -5.10
C LEU A 289 -4.13 -31.22 -3.87
N LEU A 290 -4.27 -30.16 -3.08
CA LEU A 290 -5.20 -30.10 -1.95
C LEU A 290 -6.66 -30.25 -2.41
N GLY A 291 -7.01 -29.68 -3.57
CA GLY A 291 -8.31 -29.87 -4.21
C GLY A 291 -8.59 -31.33 -4.59
N VAL A 292 -7.60 -32.04 -5.14
CA VAL A 292 -7.72 -33.49 -5.42
C VAL A 292 -7.88 -34.28 -4.11
N LEU A 293 -7.09 -33.95 -3.09
CA LEU A 293 -7.12 -34.61 -1.78
C LEU A 293 -8.43 -34.38 -1.01
N ILE A 294 -9.08 -33.22 -1.18
CA ILE A 294 -10.42 -32.94 -0.64
C ILE A 294 -11.51 -33.65 -1.44
N ALA A 295 -11.35 -33.79 -2.76
CA ALA A 295 -12.30 -34.50 -3.63
C ALA A 295 -12.28 -36.02 -3.42
N ALA A 296 -11.12 -36.60 -3.13
CA ALA A 296 -10.96 -38.00 -2.73
C ALA A 296 -10.81 -38.07 -1.19
N PRO A 297 -11.92 -38.11 -0.43
CA PRO A 297 -12.00 -37.70 0.97
C PRO A 297 -10.90 -38.33 1.84
N PHE A 298 -9.82 -37.59 2.08
CA PHE A 298 -8.57 -38.16 2.61
C PHE A 298 -8.70 -38.71 4.04
N TRP A 299 -9.70 -38.25 4.78
CA TRP A 299 -10.08 -38.77 6.09
C TRP A 299 -10.72 -40.17 6.05
N MET A 300 -10.97 -40.73 4.86
CA MET A 300 -11.48 -42.09 4.64
C MET A 300 -10.44 -43.05 4.05
N ILE A 301 -9.23 -42.58 3.72
CA ILE A 301 -8.15 -43.38 3.11
C ILE A 301 -6.91 -43.40 4.01
N THR A 302 -6.00 -44.32 3.76
CA THR A 302 -4.72 -44.42 4.49
C THR A 302 -3.73 -43.35 4.02
N GLY A 303 -2.72 -43.07 4.86
CA GLY A 303 -1.65 -42.13 4.50
C GLY A 303 -0.82 -42.56 3.28
N ARG A 304 -0.74 -43.86 2.97
CA ARG A 304 -0.09 -44.36 1.76
C ARG A 304 -0.93 -44.09 0.51
N GLU A 305 -2.22 -44.42 0.54
CA GLU A 305 -3.14 -44.12 -0.57
C GLU A 305 -3.21 -42.62 -0.86
N SER A 306 -3.15 -41.79 0.19
CA SER A 306 -3.02 -40.32 0.06
C SER A 306 -1.73 -39.91 -0.67
N ALA A 307 -0.59 -40.52 -0.33
CA ALA A 307 0.69 -40.25 -0.98
C ALA A 307 0.70 -40.71 -2.45
N ASP A 308 0.21 -41.92 -2.73
CA ASP A 308 0.12 -42.46 -4.09
C ASP A 308 -0.81 -41.60 -4.97
N LEU A 309 -1.96 -41.16 -4.44
CA LEU A 309 -2.88 -40.23 -5.09
C LEU A 309 -2.21 -38.89 -5.41
N LEU A 310 -1.46 -38.32 -4.46
CA LEU A 310 -0.74 -37.07 -4.68
C LEU A 310 0.34 -37.25 -5.75
N LEU A 311 1.18 -38.28 -5.65
CA LEU A 311 2.25 -38.58 -6.62
C LEU A 311 1.72 -38.72 -8.04
N ASN A 312 0.57 -39.39 -8.22
CA ASN A 312 -0.09 -39.55 -9.51
C ASN A 312 -0.66 -38.22 -10.07
N ASN A 313 -0.87 -37.19 -9.23
CA ASN A 313 -1.41 -35.89 -9.63
C ASN A 313 -0.38 -34.75 -9.64
N VAL A 314 0.83 -34.93 -9.09
CA VAL A 314 1.92 -33.93 -9.06
C VAL A 314 2.23 -33.34 -10.45
N LEU A 315 2.20 -34.18 -11.49
CA LEU A 315 2.41 -33.80 -12.89
C LEU A 315 1.14 -33.90 -13.75
N ALA A 316 -0.05 -33.92 -13.15
CA ALA A 316 -1.30 -33.88 -13.92
C ALA A 316 -1.36 -32.60 -14.77
N PRO A 317 -1.96 -32.63 -15.98
CA PRO A 317 -2.03 -31.44 -16.84
C PRO A 317 -2.63 -30.21 -16.14
N LEU A 318 -3.67 -30.41 -15.30
CA LEU A 318 -4.27 -29.32 -14.52
C LEU A 318 -3.37 -28.81 -13.37
N ALA A 319 -2.50 -29.65 -12.80
CA ALA A 319 -1.50 -29.22 -11.81
C ALA A 319 -0.47 -28.29 -12.46
N ILE A 320 -0.01 -28.63 -13.67
CA ILE A 320 0.90 -27.80 -14.47
C ILE A 320 0.22 -26.49 -14.86
N VAL A 321 -1.04 -26.53 -15.30
CA VAL A 321 -1.83 -25.31 -15.60
C VAL A 321 -1.99 -24.43 -14.36
N ALA A 322 -2.29 -24.99 -13.19
CA ALA A 322 -2.41 -24.22 -11.94
C ALA A 322 -1.08 -23.50 -11.59
N PHE A 323 0.06 -24.19 -11.74
CA PHE A 323 1.38 -23.59 -11.57
C PHE A 323 1.63 -22.43 -12.52
N VAL A 324 1.44 -22.66 -13.83
CA VAL A 324 1.72 -21.66 -14.87
C VAL A 324 0.80 -20.45 -14.72
N LEU A 325 -0.52 -20.65 -14.59
CA LEU A 325 -1.47 -19.55 -14.36
C LEU A 325 -1.14 -18.78 -13.09
N GLY A 326 -0.77 -19.47 -12.01
CA GLY A 326 -0.39 -18.83 -10.75
C GLY A 326 0.85 -17.95 -10.88
N ARG A 327 1.86 -18.40 -11.64
CA ARG A 327 3.05 -17.60 -11.96
C ARG A 327 2.70 -16.41 -12.85
N GLU A 328 2.11 -16.64 -14.02
CA GLU A 328 1.90 -15.59 -15.02
C GLU A 328 0.96 -14.51 -14.51
N LEU A 329 -0.19 -14.87 -13.92
CA LEU A 329 -1.12 -13.87 -13.38
C LEU A 329 -0.47 -13.05 -12.26
N THR A 330 0.42 -13.64 -11.46
CA THR A 330 1.17 -12.89 -10.44
C THR A 330 2.13 -11.86 -11.07
N ILE A 331 2.74 -12.18 -12.21
CA ILE A 331 3.61 -11.26 -12.95
C ILE A 331 2.80 -10.09 -13.55
N TRP A 332 1.71 -10.39 -14.26
CA TRP A 332 0.89 -9.39 -14.95
C TRP A 332 0.15 -8.47 -13.97
N PHE A 333 -0.58 -9.04 -13.01
CA PHE A 333 -1.30 -8.24 -12.01
C PHE A 333 -0.33 -7.60 -11.00
N GLY A 334 0.81 -8.24 -10.71
CA GLY A 334 1.89 -7.66 -9.90
C GLY A 334 2.51 -6.42 -10.53
N ALA A 335 2.67 -6.39 -11.86
CA ALA A 335 3.09 -5.19 -12.58
C ALA A 335 2.13 -4.01 -12.36
N TRP A 336 0.82 -4.27 -12.40
CA TRP A 336 -0.21 -3.26 -12.15
C TRP A 336 -0.20 -2.77 -10.69
N VAL A 337 -0.07 -3.68 -9.70
CA VAL A 337 0.08 -3.32 -8.28
C VAL A 337 1.33 -2.45 -8.07
N ALA A 338 2.47 -2.81 -8.69
CA ALA A 338 3.72 -2.07 -8.59
C ALA A 338 3.64 -0.69 -9.25
N ALA A 339 2.97 -0.58 -10.41
CA ALA A 339 2.73 0.70 -11.08
C ALA A 339 1.89 1.65 -10.21
N ARG A 340 0.81 1.15 -9.60
CA ARG A 340 -0.01 1.94 -8.68
C ARG A 340 0.75 2.31 -7.39
N GLY A 341 1.58 1.40 -6.88
CA GLY A 341 2.43 1.65 -5.71
C GLY A 341 3.41 2.82 -5.89
N ARG A 342 4.01 2.97 -7.09
CA ARG A 342 4.83 4.14 -7.44
C ARG A 342 4.02 5.43 -7.36
N ARG A 343 2.84 5.47 -8.00
CA ARG A 343 1.98 6.67 -8.00
C ARG A 343 1.50 7.08 -6.60
N VAL A 344 1.20 6.11 -5.72
CA VAL A 344 0.87 6.40 -4.32
C VAL A 344 2.08 6.94 -3.55
N THR A 345 3.30 6.47 -3.87
CA THR A 345 4.53 6.97 -3.25
C THR A 345 4.85 8.40 -3.68
N GLU A 346 4.65 8.74 -4.95
CA GLU A 346 4.74 10.12 -5.47
C GLU A 346 3.79 11.06 -4.72
N LEU A 347 2.50 10.71 -4.64
CA LEU A 347 1.48 11.53 -3.95
C LEU A 347 1.77 11.71 -2.46
N ASN A 348 2.32 10.68 -1.79
CA ASN A 348 2.76 10.79 -0.40
C ASN A 348 3.96 11.74 -0.26
N ALA A 349 4.90 11.73 -1.21
CA ALA A 349 6.06 12.63 -1.21
C ALA A 349 5.67 14.08 -1.55
N GLU A 350 4.70 14.29 -2.43
CA GLU A 350 4.13 15.61 -2.73
C GLU A 350 3.45 16.21 -1.49
N ALA A 351 2.57 15.45 -0.82
CA ALA A 351 1.92 15.87 0.42
C ALA A 351 2.93 16.20 1.54
N GLN A 352 4.03 15.44 1.63
CA GLN A 352 5.10 15.70 2.60
C GLN A 352 5.87 17.01 2.31
N ARG A 353 6.17 17.30 1.04
CA ARG A 353 6.82 18.56 0.63
C ARG A 353 5.91 19.77 0.83
N GLU A 354 4.60 19.61 0.65
CA GLU A 354 3.63 20.67 0.94
C GLU A 354 3.55 20.94 2.44
N TYR A 355 3.54 19.89 3.27
CA TYR A 355 3.65 20.01 4.72
C TYR A 355 4.92 20.76 5.14
N GLU A 356 6.10 20.36 4.64
CA GLU A 356 7.37 21.04 4.88
C GLU A 356 7.33 22.52 4.47
N ARG A 357 6.80 22.84 3.28
CA ARG A 357 6.60 24.23 2.82
C ARG A 357 5.70 25.04 3.76
N THR A 358 4.64 24.43 4.32
CA THR A 358 3.76 25.12 5.28
C THR A 358 4.40 25.33 6.66
N LEU A 359 5.35 24.47 7.06
CA LEU A 359 6.17 24.70 8.25
C LEU A 359 7.19 25.83 8.03
N GLU A 360 7.88 25.83 6.88
CA GLU A 360 8.86 26.86 6.51
C GLU A 360 8.26 28.26 6.37
N ALA A 361 7.01 28.37 5.90
CA ALA A 361 6.31 29.64 5.72
C ALA A 361 6.05 30.40 7.05
N GLY A 362 6.02 29.68 8.18
CA GLY A 362 5.85 30.24 9.52
C GLY A 362 4.50 30.92 9.79
N PRO A 363 4.24 31.30 11.06
CA PRO A 363 3.01 32.01 11.43
C PRO A 363 3.03 33.45 10.93
N GLN A 364 2.26 33.76 9.88
CA GLN A 364 2.08 35.14 9.44
C GLN A 364 1.18 35.90 10.42
N LEU A 365 1.78 36.75 11.24
CA LEU A 365 1.06 37.73 12.06
C LEU A 365 0.40 38.76 11.15
N SER A 366 -0.92 38.66 10.99
CA SER A 366 -1.72 39.69 10.32
C SER A 366 -1.77 40.97 11.17
N GLN A 367 -0.80 41.86 11.01
CA GLN A 367 -0.91 43.22 11.53
C GLN A 367 -1.99 43.96 10.74
N ARG A 368 -3.02 44.43 11.45
CA ARG A 368 -4.04 45.38 11.00
C ARG A 368 -3.94 46.65 11.83
#